data_AF-A0A3M1LVB5-F1
#
_entry.id   AF-A0A3M1LVB5-F1
#
_cell.length_a   1.000
_cell.length_b   1.000
_cell.length_c   1.000
_cell.angle_alpha   90.00
_cell.angle_beta   90.00
_cell.angle_gamma   90.00
#
_symmetry.space_group_name_H-M   'P 1'
#
loop_
_entity.id
_entity.type
_entity.pdbx_description
1 polymer ?
#
loop_
_entity_poly.entity_id
_entity_poly.type
_entity_poly.pdbx_seq_one_letter_code
_entity_poly.pdbx_strand_id
1 'polypeptide(L)'
;MARARAAWSGAGRCPEVYYNRFRIATGTRRWAAARAALEEAAEIIAQRAERIGDPVWRETYRTGLRLHRAVAEAMARQPPAGRLLVHLPRADLPVRRRVAPEETVAVVWTVDAGEADVAVAGQGGKVALRRHRLLRLLAEAEAAGALPTVADLAGALEVSPRTIRADLAALRRQGHRVRTYGSARRS
;
A
#
# COMPACT_ATOMS: atom_id res chain seq x y z
N MET A 1 -30.68 22.37 -1.77
CA MET A 1 -29.35 21.85 -1.36
C MET A 1 -28.50 21.46 -2.57
N ALA A 2 -28.04 22.42 -3.38
CA ALA A 2 -27.16 22.13 -4.54
C ALA A 2 -26.09 23.21 -4.84
N ARG A 3 -26.10 24.36 -4.13
CA ARG A 3 -25.22 25.50 -4.44
C ARG A 3 -24.04 25.72 -3.49
N ALA A 4 -23.88 24.92 -2.43
CA ALA A 4 -22.79 25.09 -1.47
C ALA A 4 -21.49 24.31 -1.80
N ARG A 5 -21.51 23.39 -2.78
CA ARG A 5 -20.31 22.61 -3.18
C ARG A 5 -19.44 23.30 -4.23
N ALA A 6 -19.94 24.36 -4.88
CA ALA A 6 -19.25 24.99 -6.02
C ALA A 6 -18.25 26.10 -5.62
N ALA A 7 -18.27 26.57 -4.38
CA ALA A 7 -17.46 27.72 -3.94
C ALA A 7 -16.04 27.39 -3.43
N TRP A 8 -15.63 26.11 -3.46
CA TRP A 8 -14.30 25.66 -2.99
C TRP A 8 -13.47 25.01 -4.13
N SER A 9 -13.72 25.41 -5.38
CA SER A 9 -13.35 24.63 -6.57
C SER A 9 -12.06 25.09 -7.31
N GLY A 10 -11.29 26.05 -6.79
CA GLY A 10 -10.03 26.49 -7.45
C GLY A 10 -8.77 26.45 -6.58
N ALA A 11 -8.90 26.75 -5.29
CA ALA A 11 -7.79 26.95 -4.35
C ALA A 11 -7.69 25.88 -3.23
N GLY A 12 -8.65 24.94 -3.16
CA GLY A 12 -8.92 24.16 -1.94
C GLY A 12 -8.19 22.83 -1.75
N ARG A 13 -7.45 22.33 -2.74
CA ARG A 13 -6.71 21.06 -2.63
C ARG A 13 -5.22 21.30 -2.76
N CYS A 14 -4.50 21.27 -1.63
CA CYS A 14 -3.06 21.43 -1.58
C CYS A 14 -2.38 20.07 -1.74
N PRO A 15 -1.49 19.87 -2.75
CA PRO A 15 -0.81 18.58 -2.93
C PRO A 15 0.00 18.16 -1.70
N GLU A 16 0.45 19.12 -0.89
CA GLU A 16 1.17 18.87 0.36
C GLU A 16 0.32 18.10 1.38
N VAL A 17 -0.97 18.42 1.50
CA VAL A 17 -1.88 17.74 2.43
C VAL A 17 -2.01 16.27 2.06
N TYR A 18 -2.15 15.98 0.76
CA TYR A 18 -2.28 14.61 0.25
C TYR A 18 -0.95 13.85 0.34
N TYR A 19 0.18 14.51 0.07
CA TYR A 19 1.49 13.90 0.24
C TYR A 19 1.80 13.59 1.72
N ASN A 20 1.41 14.47 2.65
CA ASN A 20 1.51 14.20 4.08
C ASN A 20 0.61 13.04 4.50
N ARG A 21 -0.61 12.94 3.95
CA ARG A 21 -1.49 11.77 4.15
C ARG A 21 -0.86 10.49 3.62
N PHE A 22 -0.21 10.52 2.45
CA PHE A 22 0.56 9.38 1.93
C PHE A 22 1.63 8.95 2.94
N ARG A 23 2.45 9.88 3.45
CA ARG A 23 3.51 9.57 4.44
C ARG A 23 2.94 8.95 5.72
N ILE A 24 1.86 9.51 6.26
CA ILE A 24 1.19 8.99 7.46
C ILE A 24 0.59 7.59 7.19
N ALA A 25 -0.08 7.40 6.06
CA ALA A 25 -0.70 6.13 5.69
C ALA A 25 0.35 5.02 5.50
N THR A 26 1.48 5.33 4.86
CA THR A 26 2.63 4.42 4.76
C THR A 26 3.17 4.05 6.14
N GLY A 27 3.38 5.02 7.04
CA GLY A 27 3.86 4.76 8.40
C GLY A 27 2.88 3.96 9.28
N THR A 28 1.59 4.03 8.97
CA THR A 28 0.51 3.30 9.67
C THR A 28 0.07 2.04 8.94
N ARG A 29 0.79 1.63 7.88
CA ARG A 29 0.53 0.41 7.08
C ARG A 29 -0.83 0.41 6.39
N ARG A 30 -1.41 1.58 6.12
CA ARG A 30 -2.66 1.73 5.36
C ARG A 30 -2.32 1.88 3.88
N TRP A 31 -1.79 0.81 3.28
CA TRP A 31 -1.13 0.85 1.98
C TRP A 31 -2.01 1.33 0.83
N ALA A 32 -3.26 0.84 0.74
CA ALA A 32 -4.22 1.31 -0.27
C ALA A 32 -4.53 2.81 -0.10
N ALA A 33 -4.74 3.26 1.14
CA ALA A 33 -4.96 4.66 1.45
C ALA A 33 -3.72 5.53 1.18
N ALA A 34 -2.51 4.97 1.32
CA ALA A 34 -1.27 5.62 0.96
C ALA A 34 -1.21 5.86 -0.55
N ARG A 35 -1.40 4.80 -1.35
CA ARG A 35 -1.44 4.87 -2.81
C ARG A 35 -2.47 5.91 -3.30
N ALA A 36 -3.70 5.83 -2.82
CA ALA A 36 -4.76 6.76 -3.20
C ALA A 36 -4.41 8.23 -2.86
N ALA A 37 -3.79 8.48 -1.70
CA ALA A 37 -3.38 9.82 -1.31
C ALA A 37 -2.23 10.35 -2.20
N LEU A 38 -1.31 9.47 -2.62
CA LEU A 38 -0.23 9.84 -3.52
C LEU A 38 -0.75 10.15 -4.94
N GLU A 39 -1.66 9.33 -5.45
CA GLU A 39 -2.32 9.54 -6.75
C GLU A 39 -3.07 10.89 -6.77
N GLU A 40 -3.80 11.23 -5.71
CA GLU A 40 -4.45 12.56 -5.57
C GLU A 40 -3.44 13.72 -5.55
N ALA A 41 -2.32 13.58 -4.84
CA ALA A 41 -1.28 14.60 -4.84
C ALA A 41 -0.70 14.83 -6.25
N ALA A 42 -0.46 13.73 -6.97
CA ALA A 42 0.07 13.76 -8.33
C ALA A 42 -0.93 14.35 -9.32
N GLU A 43 -2.22 13.99 -9.21
CA GLU A 43 -3.28 14.52 -10.03
C GLU A 43 -3.42 16.04 -9.87
N ILE A 44 -3.40 16.54 -8.63
CA ILE A 44 -3.46 17.99 -8.36
C ILE A 44 -2.27 18.72 -9.01
N ILE A 45 -1.07 18.17 -8.92
CA ILE A 45 0.12 18.74 -9.56
C ILE A 45 -0.03 18.74 -11.08
N ALA A 46 -0.48 17.62 -11.66
CA ALA A 46 -0.69 17.48 -13.10
C ALA A 46 -1.73 18.47 -13.62
N GLN A 47 -2.91 18.56 -12.98
CA GLN A 47 -3.99 19.49 -13.34
C GLN A 47 -3.54 20.96 -13.30
N ARG A 48 -2.70 21.33 -12.32
CA ARG A 48 -2.16 22.69 -12.23
C ARG A 48 -1.09 22.95 -13.29
N ALA A 49 -0.24 21.98 -13.56
CA ALA A 49 0.78 22.07 -14.62
C ALA A 49 0.13 22.28 -16.00
N GLU A 50 -0.98 21.60 -16.30
CA GLU A 50 -1.71 21.77 -17.57
C GLU A 50 -2.24 23.19 -17.79
N ARG A 51 -2.41 23.99 -16.74
CA ARG A 51 -2.80 25.41 -16.87
C ARG A 51 -1.65 26.32 -17.30
N ILE A 52 -0.42 25.82 -17.27
CA ILE A 52 0.77 26.54 -17.71
C ILE A 52 0.90 26.32 -19.20
N GLY A 53 0.80 27.39 -20.00
CA GLY A 53 0.87 27.31 -21.46
C GLY A 53 2.26 26.92 -21.98
N ASP A 54 3.31 27.41 -21.32
CA ASP A 54 4.70 27.15 -21.68
C ASP A 54 5.14 25.72 -21.24
N PRO A 55 5.61 24.87 -22.17
CA PRO A 55 6.03 23.50 -21.86
C PRO A 55 7.22 23.40 -20.89
N VAL A 56 8.18 24.32 -20.95
CA VAL A 56 9.36 24.32 -20.07
C VAL A 56 8.94 24.69 -18.64
N TRP A 57 8.09 25.70 -18.50
CA TRP A 57 7.55 26.06 -17.19
C TRP A 57 6.59 25.00 -16.64
N ARG A 58 5.84 24.30 -17.51
CA ARG A 58 5.01 23.16 -17.13
C ARG A 58 5.84 22.04 -16.51
N GLU A 59 6.95 21.67 -17.15
CA GLU A 59 7.85 20.64 -16.64
C GLU A 59 8.57 21.10 -15.37
N THR A 60 9.07 22.33 -15.35
CA THR A 60 9.68 22.93 -14.15
C THR A 60 8.70 22.95 -12.97
N TYR A 61 7.41 23.18 -13.21
CA TYR A 61 6.40 23.08 -12.16
C TYR A 61 6.27 21.65 -11.63
N ARG A 62 6.27 20.64 -12.50
CA ARG A 62 6.12 19.22 -12.12
C ARG A 62 7.31 18.69 -11.30
N THR A 63 8.54 19.12 -11.59
CA THR A 63 9.74 18.47 -11.05
C THR A 63 10.74 19.43 -10.37
N GLY A 64 10.57 20.74 -10.55
CA GLY A 64 11.47 21.77 -10.02
C GLY A 64 11.23 22.10 -8.55
N LEU A 65 9.99 22.00 -8.06
CA LEU A 65 9.67 22.22 -6.64
C LEU A 65 9.93 20.96 -5.82
N ARG A 66 10.56 21.09 -4.64
CA ARG A 66 10.93 19.95 -3.77
C ARG A 66 9.78 18.99 -3.52
N LEU A 67 8.60 19.51 -3.17
CA LEU A 67 7.41 18.71 -2.95
C LEU A 67 6.97 17.96 -4.22
N HIS A 68 6.94 18.65 -5.36
CA HIS A 68 6.44 18.06 -6.60
C HIS A 68 7.38 16.98 -7.12
N ARG A 69 8.70 17.22 -7.01
CA ARG A 69 9.72 16.21 -7.25
C ARG A 69 9.51 14.98 -6.36
N ALA A 70 9.29 15.18 -5.06
CA ALA A 70 9.08 14.07 -4.13
C ALA A 70 7.82 13.25 -4.48
N VAL A 71 6.73 13.93 -4.89
CA VAL A 71 5.51 13.26 -5.39
C VAL A 71 5.80 12.47 -6.67
N ALA A 72 6.48 13.08 -7.65
CA ALA A 72 6.83 12.44 -8.92
C ALA A 72 7.71 11.20 -8.71
N GLU A 73 8.75 11.31 -7.88
CA GLU A 73 9.64 10.18 -7.53
C GLU A 73 8.89 9.08 -6.76
N ALA A 74 7.98 9.44 -5.86
CA ALA A 74 7.15 8.46 -5.15
C ALA A 74 6.17 7.75 -6.10
N MET A 75 5.59 8.47 -7.07
CA MET A 75 4.72 7.92 -8.11
C MET A 75 5.46 7.00 -9.06
N ALA A 76 6.66 7.39 -9.51
CA ALA A 76 7.49 6.57 -10.39
C ALA A 76 7.89 5.22 -9.77
N ARG A 77 7.89 5.12 -8.44
CA ARG A 77 8.12 3.88 -7.70
C ARG A 77 6.87 3.01 -7.52
N GLN A 78 5.67 3.54 -7.79
CA GLN A 78 4.44 2.77 -7.59
C GLN A 78 4.32 1.68 -8.66
N PRO A 79 3.98 0.45 -8.26
CA PRO A 79 3.71 -0.61 -9.22
C PRO A 79 2.34 -0.38 -9.90
N PRO A 80 2.04 -1.13 -10.98
CA PRO A 80 0.74 -1.09 -11.64
C PRO A 80 -0.44 -1.32 -10.69
N ALA A 81 -1.65 -1.02 -11.15
CA ALA A 81 -2.88 -1.29 -10.40
C ALA A 81 -2.96 -2.78 -9.97
N GLY A 82 -3.60 -3.04 -8.83
CA GLY A 82 -3.65 -4.38 -8.22
C GLY A 82 -2.37 -4.79 -7.49
N ARG A 83 -1.30 -4.01 -7.58
CA ARG A 83 -0.06 -4.20 -6.80
C ARG A 83 0.19 -3.06 -5.81
N LEU A 84 0.93 -3.34 -4.75
CA LEU A 84 1.34 -2.36 -3.73
C LEU A 84 2.83 -2.45 -3.47
N LEU A 85 3.49 -1.30 -3.36
CA LEU A 85 4.83 -1.22 -2.80
C LEU A 85 4.73 -1.08 -1.28
N VAL A 86 5.29 -2.04 -0.55
CA VAL A 86 5.29 -2.08 0.92
C VAL A 86 6.70 -2.21 1.48
N HIS A 87 6.90 -1.72 2.70
CA HIS A 87 8.16 -1.88 3.44
C HIS A 87 7.95 -2.87 4.57
N LEU A 88 8.60 -4.02 4.51
CA LEU A 88 8.41 -5.14 5.43
C LEU A 88 9.69 -5.43 6.21
N PRO A 89 9.61 -5.89 7.46
CA PRO A 89 10.79 -6.32 8.22
C PRO A 89 11.59 -7.38 7.46
N ARG A 90 12.91 -7.29 7.47
CA ARG A 90 13.77 -8.37 6.98
C ARG A 90 13.54 -9.66 7.78
N ALA A 91 13.63 -10.81 7.12
CA ALA A 91 13.35 -12.11 7.73
C ALA A 91 14.44 -12.56 8.74
N ASP A 92 15.64 -12.01 8.65
CA ASP A 92 16.80 -12.32 9.50
C ASP A 92 16.82 -11.53 10.81
N LEU A 93 15.86 -10.63 11.03
CA LEU A 93 15.83 -9.80 12.22
C LEU A 93 15.45 -10.59 13.49
N PRO A 94 16.11 -10.31 14.62
CA PRO A 94 15.66 -10.82 15.91
C PRO A 94 14.29 -10.24 16.24
N VAL A 95 13.42 -11.06 16.82
CA VAL A 95 12.06 -10.65 17.18
C VAL A 95 12.10 -9.56 18.24
N ARG A 96 11.64 -8.35 17.89
CA ARG A 96 11.59 -7.20 18.80
C ARG A 96 10.36 -6.31 18.57
N ARG A 97 10.06 -5.46 19.55
CA ARG A 97 8.84 -4.64 19.62
C ARG A 97 8.73 -3.57 18.52
N ARG A 98 9.86 -3.07 17.99
CA ARG A 98 9.91 -2.07 16.91
C ARG A 98 10.97 -2.43 15.88
N VAL A 99 10.60 -2.35 14.60
CA VAL A 99 11.50 -2.50 13.45
C VAL A 99 11.83 -1.10 12.97
N ALA A 100 13.11 -0.80 12.81
CA ALA A 100 13.56 0.49 12.33
C ALA A 100 13.40 0.56 10.80
N PRO A 101 13.21 1.75 10.19
CA PRO A 101 13.05 1.87 8.74
C PRO A 101 14.16 1.19 7.92
N GLU A 102 15.40 1.30 8.36
CA GLU A 102 16.60 0.71 7.76
C GLU A 102 16.64 -0.82 7.82
N GLU A 103 15.79 -1.43 8.64
CA GLU A 103 15.65 -2.88 8.76
C GLU A 103 14.48 -3.41 7.93
N THR A 104 13.87 -2.56 7.12
CA THR A 104 12.83 -2.98 6.19
C THR A 104 13.37 -3.13 4.79
N VAL A 105 12.78 -4.05 4.03
CA VAL A 105 13.00 -4.19 2.59
C VAL A 105 11.73 -3.83 1.84
N ALA A 106 11.91 -3.24 0.67
CA ALA A 106 10.82 -2.92 -0.23
C ALA A 106 10.34 -4.21 -0.91
N VAL A 107 9.04 -4.48 -0.86
CA VAL A 107 8.39 -5.65 -1.46
C VAL A 107 7.22 -5.18 -2.31
N VAL A 108 7.10 -5.74 -3.52
CA VAL A 108 5.92 -5.53 -4.36
C VAL A 108 4.95 -6.67 -4.13
N TRP A 109 3.77 -6.32 -3.61
CA TRP A 109 2.70 -7.25 -3.28
C TRP A 109 1.59 -7.22 -4.32
N THR A 110 1.12 -8.39 -4.77
CA THR A 110 -0.05 -8.52 -5.65
C THR A 110 -1.32 -8.69 -4.82
N VAL A 111 -1.97 -7.58 -4.48
CA VAL A 111 -3.21 -7.59 -3.68
C VAL A 111 -4.46 -7.88 -4.49
N ASP A 112 -4.40 -7.65 -5.80
CA ASP A 112 -5.43 -8.03 -6.76
C ASP A 112 -4.78 -8.61 -8.02
N ALA A 113 -5.10 -9.87 -8.31
CA ALA A 113 -4.64 -10.58 -9.50
C ALA A 113 -5.68 -10.60 -10.64
N GLY A 114 -6.73 -9.78 -10.55
CA GLY A 114 -7.78 -9.69 -11.58
C GLY A 114 -8.56 -11.00 -11.73
N GLU A 115 -8.66 -11.50 -12.95
CA GLU A 115 -9.45 -12.70 -13.29
C GLU A 115 -9.10 -13.94 -12.46
N ALA A 116 -7.84 -14.12 -12.09
CA ALA A 116 -7.42 -15.24 -11.25
C ALA A 116 -8.08 -15.19 -9.85
N ASP A 117 -8.19 -13.98 -9.27
CA ASP A 117 -8.85 -13.76 -7.99
C ASP A 117 -10.38 -13.86 -8.11
N VAL A 118 -10.96 -13.40 -9.23
CA VAL A 118 -12.39 -13.56 -9.54
C VAL A 118 -12.78 -15.03 -9.58
N ALA A 119 -11.99 -15.88 -10.24
CA ALA A 119 -12.23 -17.31 -10.31
C ALA A 119 -12.22 -17.97 -8.92
N VAL A 120 -11.24 -17.65 -8.07
CA VAL A 120 -11.17 -18.15 -6.69
C VAL A 120 -12.39 -17.69 -5.86
N ALA A 121 -12.81 -16.44 -6.04
CA ALA A 121 -13.99 -15.90 -5.38
C ALA A 121 -15.28 -16.62 -5.80
N GLY A 122 -15.42 -16.94 -7.09
CA GLY A 122 -16.57 -17.68 -7.62
C GLY A 122 -16.67 -19.11 -7.06
N GLN A 123 -15.55 -19.75 -6.79
CA GLN A 123 -15.51 -21.13 -6.27
C GLN A 123 -15.68 -21.24 -4.75
N GLY A 124 -15.13 -20.30 -3.98
CA GLY A 124 -15.03 -20.42 -2.51
C GLY A 124 -15.42 -19.18 -1.72
N GLY A 125 -15.96 -18.15 -2.38
CA GLY A 125 -16.40 -16.91 -1.77
C GLY A 125 -15.26 -16.05 -1.21
N LYS A 126 -15.65 -15.00 -0.47
CA LYS A 126 -14.73 -13.95 0.04
C LYS A 126 -13.64 -14.48 0.99
N VAL A 127 -13.93 -15.53 1.76
CA VAL A 127 -12.95 -16.11 2.71
C VAL A 127 -11.89 -16.89 1.95
N ALA A 128 -12.27 -17.71 0.95
CA ALA A 128 -11.31 -18.44 0.13
C ALA A 128 -10.41 -17.47 -0.64
N LEU A 129 -10.99 -16.44 -1.27
CA LEU A 129 -10.22 -15.39 -1.94
C LEU A 129 -9.21 -14.74 -0.99
N ARG A 130 -9.63 -14.31 0.20
CA ARG A 130 -8.73 -13.64 1.14
C ARG A 130 -7.58 -14.55 1.58
N ARG A 131 -7.84 -15.83 1.82
CA ARG A 131 -6.79 -16.81 2.18
C ARG A 131 -5.85 -17.10 1.01
N HIS A 132 -6.37 -17.17 -0.20
CA HIS A 132 -5.58 -17.29 -1.42
C HIS A 132 -4.62 -16.10 -1.57
N ARG A 133 -5.15 -14.87 -1.46
CA ARG A 133 -4.35 -13.64 -1.46
C ARG A 133 -3.31 -13.66 -0.33
N LEU A 134 -3.70 -14.04 0.88
CA LEU A 134 -2.80 -14.10 2.03
C LEU A 134 -1.59 -15.03 1.80
N LEU A 135 -1.81 -16.21 1.20
CA LEU A 135 -0.72 -17.11 0.83
C LEU A 135 0.21 -16.49 -0.23
N ARG A 136 -0.37 -15.83 -1.24
CA ARG A 136 0.41 -15.11 -2.26
C ARG A 136 1.29 -14.02 -1.65
N LEU A 137 0.73 -13.15 -0.79
CA LEU A 137 1.48 -12.07 -0.13
C LEU A 137 2.62 -12.61 0.75
N LEU A 138 2.38 -13.72 1.46
CA LEU A 138 3.41 -14.37 2.26
C LEU A 138 4.55 -14.92 1.39
N ALA A 139 4.23 -15.56 0.27
CA ALA A 139 5.22 -16.09 -0.66
C ALA A 139 6.04 -14.97 -1.32
N GLU A 140 5.39 -13.88 -1.74
CA GLU A 140 6.06 -12.70 -2.31
C GLU A 140 6.99 -12.03 -1.30
N ALA A 141 6.59 -11.97 -0.02
CA ALA A 141 7.46 -11.45 1.04
C ALA A 141 8.65 -12.37 1.31
N GLU A 142 8.43 -13.68 1.38
CA GLU A 142 9.50 -14.66 1.58
C GLU A 142 10.52 -14.63 0.43
N ALA A 143 10.06 -14.56 -0.82
CA ALA A 143 10.92 -14.44 -2.00
C ALA A 143 11.79 -13.17 -1.98
N ALA A 144 11.34 -12.10 -1.30
CA ALA A 144 12.08 -10.87 -1.11
C ALA A 144 12.95 -10.86 0.18
N GLY A 145 13.05 -11.98 0.89
CA GLY A 145 13.79 -12.07 2.15
C GLY A 145 13.13 -11.29 3.31
N ALA A 146 11.81 -11.07 3.22
CA ALA A 146 11.03 -10.31 4.19
C ALA A 146 10.11 -11.21 5.01
N LEU A 147 9.68 -10.70 6.16
CA LEU A 147 8.68 -11.36 7.00
C LEU A 147 7.63 -10.35 7.46
N PRO A 148 6.40 -10.39 6.92
CA PRO A 148 5.38 -9.39 7.24
C PRO A 148 4.82 -9.60 8.65
N THR A 149 4.39 -8.51 9.29
CA THR A 149 3.58 -8.58 10.50
C THR A 149 2.11 -8.80 10.18
N VAL A 150 1.32 -9.18 11.18
CA VAL A 150 -0.16 -9.24 11.06
C VAL A 150 -0.74 -7.88 10.66
N ALA A 151 -0.15 -6.76 11.12
CA ALA A 151 -0.62 -5.43 10.78
C ALA A 151 -0.35 -5.08 9.31
N ASP A 152 0.79 -5.50 8.75
CA ASP A 152 1.10 -5.29 7.33
C ASP A 152 0.08 -6.00 6.43
N LEU A 153 -0.21 -7.27 6.74
CA LEU A 153 -1.17 -8.10 6.01
C LEU A 153 -2.61 -7.58 6.14
N ALA A 154 -2.99 -7.13 7.35
CA ALA A 154 -4.28 -6.50 7.60
C ALA A 154 -4.47 -5.23 6.77
N GLY A 155 -3.42 -4.40 6.73
CA GLY A 155 -3.41 -3.17 5.93
C GLY A 155 -3.47 -3.42 4.42
N ALA A 156 -2.81 -4.48 3.93
CA ALA A 156 -2.78 -4.81 2.51
C ALA A 156 -4.10 -5.42 2.01
N LEU A 157 -4.77 -6.21 2.85
CA LEU A 157 -6.04 -6.85 2.51
C LEU A 157 -7.26 -6.07 3.03
N GLU A 158 -7.06 -4.89 3.61
CA GLU A 158 -8.10 -4.01 4.18
C GLU A 158 -9.06 -4.71 5.15
N VAL A 159 -8.52 -5.59 5.99
CA VAL A 159 -9.28 -6.32 7.02
C VAL A 159 -8.68 -6.11 8.40
N SER A 160 -9.42 -6.51 9.44
CA SER A 160 -8.90 -6.41 10.81
C SER A 160 -7.72 -7.36 11.07
N PRO A 161 -6.78 -7.00 11.98
CA PRO A 161 -5.77 -7.94 12.47
C PRO A 161 -6.35 -9.23 13.05
N ARG A 162 -7.56 -9.17 13.64
CA ARG A 162 -8.27 -10.36 14.15
C ARG A 162 -8.64 -11.31 13.02
N THR A 163 -9.14 -10.78 11.90
CA THR A 163 -9.47 -11.55 10.69
C THR A 163 -8.23 -12.25 10.15
N ILE A 164 -7.11 -11.52 10.01
CA ILE A 164 -5.83 -12.11 9.55
C ILE A 164 -5.37 -13.24 10.48
N ARG A 165 -5.42 -13.05 11.80
CA ARG A 165 -5.03 -14.13 12.74
C ARG A 165 -5.90 -15.37 12.59
N ALA A 166 -7.21 -15.20 12.41
CA ALA A 166 -8.14 -16.31 12.20
C ALA A 166 -7.83 -17.06 10.90
N ASP A 167 -7.53 -16.35 9.81
CA ASP A 167 -7.14 -16.96 8.53
C ASP A 167 -5.78 -17.64 8.59
N LEU A 168 -4.78 -17.03 9.23
CA LEU A 168 -3.48 -17.67 9.47
C LEU A 168 -3.65 -18.96 10.28
N ALA A 169 -4.51 -18.97 11.31
CA ALA A 169 -4.80 -20.18 12.09
C ALA A 169 -5.50 -21.25 11.25
N ALA A 170 -6.43 -20.86 10.37
CA ALA A 170 -7.08 -21.79 9.46
C ALA A 170 -6.10 -22.38 8.43
N LEU A 171 -5.25 -21.55 7.84
CA LEU A 171 -4.19 -21.98 6.91
C LEU A 171 -3.20 -22.94 7.57
N ARG A 172 -2.82 -22.70 8.83
CA ARG A 172 -1.97 -23.65 9.59
C ARG A 172 -2.65 -24.99 9.79
N ARG A 173 -3.94 -25.01 10.15
CA ARG A 173 -4.71 -26.26 10.28
C ARG A 173 -4.85 -27.02 8.96
N GLN A 174 -4.78 -26.32 7.83
CA GLN A 174 -4.76 -26.89 6.48
C GLN A 174 -3.35 -27.35 6.05
N GLY A 175 -2.33 -27.23 6.91
CA GLY A 175 -0.97 -27.69 6.63
C GLY A 175 -0.06 -26.65 5.98
N HIS A 176 -0.53 -25.43 5.72
CA HIS A 176 0.31 -24.38 5.16
C HIS A 176 1.32 -23.84 6.19
N ARG A 177 2.58 -23.73 5.77
CA ARG A 177 3.66 -23.12 6.57
C ARG A 177 3.57 -21.58 6.47
N VAL A 178 2.76 -20.96 7.32
CA VAL A 178 2.61 -19.50 7.37
C VAL A 178 3.38 -18.88 8.53
N ARG A 179 4.36 -18.03 8.19
CA ARG A 179 5.21 -17.29 9.16
C ARG A 179 4.92 -15.79 9.09
N THR A 180 4.96 -15.13 10.25
CA THR A 180 4.85 -13.68 10.35
C THR A 180 5.87 -13.15 11.37
N TYR A 181 6.30 -11.90 11.21
CA TYR A 181 7.21 -11.27 12.15
C TYR A 181 6.49 -10.94 13.46
N GLY A 182 7.16 -11.15 14.60
CA GLY A 182 6.58 -10.91 15.93
C GLY A 182 5.59 -11.98 16.42
N SER A 183 5.19 -12.95 15.57
CA SER A 183 4.54 -14.16 16.06
C SER A 183 5.62 -15.12 16.57
N ALA A 184 6.11 -14.85 17.79
CA ALA A 184 6.92 -15.82 18.50
C ALA A 184 6.09 -17.12 18.60
N ARG A 185 6.75 -18.22 18.22
CA ARG A 185 6.32 -19.59 18.45
C ARG A 185 5.96 -19.67 19.94
N ARG A 186 4.68 -19.71 20.30
CA ARG A 186 4.31 -20.35 21.56
C ARG A 186 4.47 -21.84 21.27
N SER A 187 5.69 -22.33 21.43
CA SER A 187 5.98 -23.74 21.66
C SER A 187 5.27 -24.17 22.94
#